data_AF-A0A2V2YH21-F1
#
_entry.id   AF-A0A2V2YH21-F1
#
_cell.length_a   1.000
_cell.length_b   1.000
_cell.length_c   1.000
_cell.angle_alpha   90.00
_cell.angle_beta   90.00
_cell.angle_gamma   90.00
#
_symmetry.space_group_name_H-M   'P 1'
#
loop_
_entity.id
_entity.type
_entity.pdbx_description
1 polymer ?
#
loop_
_entity_poly.entity_id
_entity_poly.type
_entity_poly.pdbx_seq_one_letter_code
_entity_poly.pdbx_strand_id
1 'polypeptide(L)'
;MRVMKCVTAAVVAFALLFTFIPGESSAATPYQGYIWSSKGRDVASINGYVYKQSIDGFEMPSGAFSAPEDVFVAEDNSVYIVDTGNSRVVQLDSSLKYVRTIGDSEGDGVLSEPKGVYVTPDGTIYVADTKNARIALFDKNGKYMKQFGKPESPLIGDTFSYSPSKLLVDKRGYMFVVSDGNTQGLLQIDQKGAFKGFYGANHIGFSWGRLLRNMFATDAQKSQMATIKPLEFSNAVLDNEGFIFTTTLGTETSQIKRLSPVGVDTIGGNRQFGDRWSNGPFMVSSFVDVSVDSNGIFTALDLQTSKVFQYDKLGNMLFAFGGLGDQNGLFVTPSALAQSTDGTLYVADKGRNRIDLFRTTPFARLVQKASALYVDGRYDEAESLWNEVLRENANYELAYLAIGKALYKAERYKEAMSYFKLANSRGDYSVAFKEYRKEYMRDHFFSICLILVGAVILLRYLIPWVWRLVARRIRTKRPNRGVQQGGGIPQ
;
A
#
# COMPACT_ATOMS: atom_id res chain seq x y z
N MET A 1 -60.46 44.50 -4.78
CA MET A 1 -60.63 43.07 -4.43
C MET A 1 -60.05 42.09 -5.46
N ARG A 2 -60.29 42.25 -6.78
CA ARG A 2 -59.72 41.35 -7.81
C ARG A 2 -58.20 41.39 -7.93
N VAL A 3 -57.60 42.59 -7.91
CA VAL A 3 -56.14 42.77 -7.97
C VAL A 3 -55.44 42.08 -6.79
N MET A 4 -56.01 42.19 -5.59
CA MET A 4 -55.44 41.58 -4.39
C MET A 4 -55.42 40.05 -4.49
N LYS A 5 -56.49 39.43 -5.01
CA LYS A 5 -56.57 37.97 -5.26
C LYS A 5 -55.59 37.50 -6.35
N CYS A 6 -55.38 38.29 -7.40
CA CYS A 6 -54.38 37.97 -8.43
C CYS A 6 -52.95 38.04 -7.87
N VAL A 7 -52.66 39.03 -7.01
CA VAL A 7 -51.36 39.14 -6.35
C VAL A 7 -51.15 38.00 -5.36
N THR A 8 -52.17 37.59 -4.58
CA THR A 8 -52.03 36.45 -3.67
C THR A 8 -51.83 35.13 -4.45
N ALA A 9 -52.57 34.93 -5.54
CA ALA A 9 -52.41 33.76 -6.40
C ALA A 9 -51.02 33.71 -7.06
N ALA A 10 -50.49 34.86 -7.51
CA ALA A 10 -49.15 34.96 -8.06
C ALA A 10 -48.07 34.67 -7.02
N VAL A 11 -48.20 35.17 -5.79
CA VAL A 11 -47.26 34.91 -4.70
C VAL A 11 -47.29 33.43 -4.28
N VAL A 12 -48.48 32.81 -4.22
CA VAL A 12 -48.61 31.37 -3.90
C VAL A 12 -48.05 30.51 -5.04
N ALA A 13 -48.29 30.87 -6.30
CA ALA A 13 -47.70 30.17 -7.45
C ALA A 13 -46.17 30.32 -7.49
N PHE A 14 -45.64 31.51 -7.14
CA PHE A 14 -44.20 31.76 -7.05
C PHE A 14 -43.56 31.01 -5.87
N ALA A 15 -44.25 30.89 -4.73
CA ALA A 15 -43.80 30.09 -3.60
C ALA A 15 -43.81 28.58 -3.89
N LEU A 16 -44.81 28.09 -4.63
CA LEU A 16 -44.88 26.69 -5.08
C LEU A 16 -43.80 26.35 -6.12
N LEU A 17 -43.36 27.32 -6.92
CA LEU A 17 -42.22 27.14 -7.85
C LEU A 17 -40.88 26.89 -7.12
N PHE A 18 -40.74 27.34 -5.86
CA PHE A 18 -39.56 27.04 -5.03
C PHE A 18 -39.61 25.66 -4.35
N THR A 19 -40.78 25.03 -4.22
CA THR A 19 -40.90 23.68 -3.63
C THR A 19 -40.61 22.56 -4.63
N PHE A 20 -40.44 22.87 -5.92
CA PHE A 20 -40.09 21.93 -6.99
C PHE A 20 -38.65 22.10 -7.50
N ILE A 21 -37.77 22.78 -6.76
CA ILE A 21 -36.34 22.69 -7.05
C ILE A 21 -35.90 21.30 -6.55
N PRO A 22 -35.56 20.35 -7.44
CA PRO A 22 -34.95 19.11 -6.98
C PRO A 22 -33.68 19.50 -6.23
N GLY A 23 -33.67 19.28 -4.92
CA GLY A 23 -32.44 19.37 -4.17
C GLY A 23 -31.49 18.34 -4.75
N GLU A 24 -30.37 18.78 -5.31
CA GLU A 24 -29.28 17.87 -5.60
C GLU A 24 -28.83 17.28 -4.27
N SER A 25 -29.24 16.04 -3.98
CA SER A 25 -28.62 15.26 -2.92
C SER A 25 -27.22 14.90 -3.40
N SER A 26 -26.26 15.78 -3.18
CA SER A 26 -24.86 15.40 -3.24
C SER A 26 -24.61 14.46 -2.07
N ALA A 27 -24.61 13.15 -2.33
CA ALA A 27 -24.20 12.15 -1.37
C ALA A 27 -22.68 12.25 -1.19
N ALA A 28 -22.23 13.27 -0.45
CA ALA A 28 -20.86 13.37 0.00
C ALA A 28 -20.54 12.11 0.83
N THR A 29 -19.40 11.48 0.56
CA THR A 29 -18.93 10.37 1.37
C THR A 29 -18.64 10.86 2.80
N PRO A 30 -18.93 10.06 3.84
CA PRO A 30 -18.68 10.46 5.22
C PRO A 30 -17.18 10.45 5.60
N TYR A 31 -16.32 10.00 4.70
CA TYR A 31 -14.87 10.05 4.81
C TYR A 31 -14.25 10.90 3.71
N GLN A 32 -13.05 11.41 4.03
CA GLN A 32 -12.19 12.07 3.07
C GLN A 32 -10.93 11.24 2.86
N GLY A 33 -10.75 10.75 1.63
CA GLY A 33 -9.58 9.99 1.25
C GLY A 33 -8.35 10.86 1.04
N TYR A 34 -7.19 10.23 1.13
CA TYR A 34 -5.90 10.89 0.99
C TYR A 34 -4.85 9.97 0.38
N ILE A 35 -3.75 10.60 0.00
CA ILE A 35 -2.51 9.98 -0.46
C ILE A 35 -1.33 10.50 0.36
N TRP A 36 -0.14 9.93 0.16
CA TRP A 36 1.08 10.48 0.74
C TRP A 36 1.78 11.40 -0.24
N SER A 37 2.27 12.50 0.30
CA SER A 37 3.33 13.27 -0.34
C SER A 37 4.67 12.53 -0.28
N SER A 38 5.66 12.96 -1.06
CA SER A 38 7.05 12.45 -1.01
C SER A 38 7.69 12.57 0.38
N LYS A 39 7.19 13.49 1.21
CA LYS A 39 7.61 13.68 2.60
C LYS A 39 6.84 12.83 3.61
N GLY A 40 5.94 11.97 3.15
CA GLY A 40 5.09 11.11 3.99
C GLY A 40 3.96 11.83 4.70
N ARG A 41 3.62 13.06 4.31
CA ARG A 41 2.46 13.78 4.85
C ARG A 41 1.20 13.40 4.09
N ASP A 42 0.09 13.35 4.79
CA ASP A 42 -1.23 13.09 4.21
C ASP A 42 -1.69 14.29 3.37
N VAL A 43 -2.16 14.02 2.16
CA VAL A 43 -2.66 15.01 1.20
C VAL A 43 -4.02 14.53 0.72
N ALA A 44 -5.05 15.35 0.90
CA ALA A 44 -6.39 15.04 0.43
C ALA A 44 -6.38 14.70 -1.06
N SER A 45 -7.13 13.66 -1.44
CA SER A 45 -7.24 13.18 -2.81
C SER A 45 -8.70 12.88 -3.13
N ILE A 46 -9.00 12.81 -4.44
CA ILE A 46 -10.23 12.20 -4.91
C ILE A 46 -10.30 10.78 -4.35
N ASN A 47 -11.47 10.41 -3.81
CA ASN A 47 -11.69 9.10 -3.23
C ASN A 47 -11.54 8.00 -4.29
N GLY A 48 -10.67 7.04 -4.01
CA GLY A 48 -10.51 5.87 -4.88
C GLY A 48 -11.69 4.90 -4.80
N TYR A 49 -12.35 4.88 -3.65
CA TYR A 49 -13.47 3.99 -3.36
C TYR A 49 -14.64 4.79 -2.80
N VAL A 50 -15.85 4.36 -3.13
CA VAL A 50 -17.09 4.93 -2.60
C VAL A 50 -18.01 3.81 -2.13
N TYR A 51 -18.72 4.06 -1.03
CA TYR A 51 -19.71 3.11 -0.51
C TYR A 51 -20.76 2.82 -1.58
N LYS A 52 -21.09 1.53 -1.76
CA LYS A 52 -22.07 1.04 -2.72
C LYS A 52 -23.34 0.60 -2.00
N GLN A 53 -23.22 -0.38 -1.12
CA GLN A 53 -24.32 -0.99 -0.38
C GLN A 53 -23.79 -1.87 0.76
N SER A 54 -24.67 -2.54 1.48
CA SER A 54 -24.31 -3.50 2.51
C SER A 54 -25.21 -4.73 2.51
N ILE A 55 -24.73 -5.78 3.14
CA ILE A 55 -25.44 -7.04 3.32
C ILE A 55 -25.39 -7.41 4.81
N ASP A 56 -26.56 -7.57 5.42
CA ASP A 56 -26.71 -7.86 6.86
C ASP A 56 -27.42 -9.20 7.12
N GLY A 57 -27.93 -9.85 6.07
CA GLY A 57 -28.59 -11.16 6.12
C GLY A 57 -30.05 -11.13 6.58
N PHE A 58 -30.64 -9.99 6.98
CA PHE A 58 -32.00 -9.96 7.54
C PHE A 58 -33.06 -10.50 6.58
N GLU A 59 -32.93 -10.21 5.29
CA GLU A 59 -33.87 -10.64 4.25
C GLU A 59 -33.47 -11.97 3.58
N MET A 60 -32.41 -12.61 4.06
CA MET A 60 -31.89 -13.85 3.47
C MET A 60 -32.50 -15.10 4.13
N PRO A 61 -32.62 -16.23 3.40
CA PRO A 61 -33.00 -17.51 4.01
C PRO A 61 -32.08 -17.97 5.14
N SER A 62 -30.81 -17.55 5.15
CA SER A 62 -29.89 -17.77 6.27
C SER A 62 -30.28 -16.99 7.52
N GLY A 63 -31.04 -15.89 7.40
CA GLY A 63 -31.23 -14.92 8.48
C GLY A 63 -30.01 -14.05 8.73
N ALA A 64 -30.15 -13.11 9.67
CA ALA A 64 -29.18 -12.05 9.96
C ALA A 64 -27.81 -12.60 10.39
N PHE A 65 -26.76 -11.88 10.00
CA PHE A 65 -25.39 -12.19 10.40
C PHE A 65 -25.16 -11.83 11.88
N SER A 66 -24.18 -12.48 12.48
CA SER A 66 -23.73 -12.28 13.85
C SER A 66 -22.21 -12.40 13.91
N ALA A 67 -21.54 -11.26 14.17
CA ALA A 67 -20.09 -11.14 14.24
C ALA A 67 -19.33 -11.83 13.07
N PRO A 68 -19.55 -11.43 11.81
CA PRO A 68 -18.81 -12.00 10.69
C PRO A 68 -17.30 -11.71 10.83
N GLU A 69 -16.45 -12.74 10.93
CA GLU A 69 -14.99 -12.56 11.08
C GLU A 69 -14.23 -12.63 9.76
N ASP A 70 -14.78 -13.25 8.72
CA ASP A 70 -14.10 -13.36 7.41
C ASP A 70 -15.06 -13.27 6.23
N VAL A 71 -14.52 -12.79 5.11
CA VAL A 71 -15.19 -12.77 3.80
C VAL A 71 -14.18 -13.21 2.74
N PHE A 72 -14.59 -14.11 1.86
CA PHE A 72 -13.79 -14.57 0.74
C PHE A 72 -14.59 -14.43 -0.55
N VAL A 73 -13.94 -13.94 -1.62
CA VAL A 73 -14.54 -13.86 -2.95
C VAL A 73 -13.77 -14.81 -3.86
N ALA A 74 -14.48 -15.80 -4.42
CA ALA A 74 -13.91 -16.76 -5.35
C ALA A 74 -13.75 -16.16 -6.76
N GLU A 75 -13.05 -16.88 -7.64
CA GLU A 75 -12.76 -16.42 -9.02
C GLU A 75 -14.04 -16.19 -9.86
N ASP A 76 -15.12 -16.92 -9.58
CA ASP A 76 -16.44 -16.74 -10.20
C ASP A 76 -17.26 -15.59 -9.58
N ASN A 77 -16.64 -14.83 -8.66
CA ASN A 77 -17.24 -13.80 -7.81
C ASN A 77 -18.32 -14.29 -6.86
N SER A 78 -18.44 -15.60 -6.61
CA SER A 78 -19.22 -16.06 -5.46
C SER A 78 -18.57 -15.61 -4.15
N VAL A 79 -19.39 -15.25 -3.16
CA VAL A 79 -18.95 -14.66 -1.90
C VAL A 79 -19.24 -15.63 -0.77
N TYR A 80 -18.24 -15.89 0.06
CA TYR A 80 -18.34 -16.75 1.23
C TYR A 80 -18.13 -15.90 2.48
N ILE A 81 -19.14 -15.86 3.33
CA ILE A 81 -19.13 -15.06 4.56
C ILE A 81 -19.04 -16.02 5.74
N VAL A 82 -18.01 -15.86 6.56
CA VAL A 82 -17.85 -16.62 7.80
C VAL A 82 -18.63 -15.91 8.89
N ASP A 83 -19.85 -16.41 9.14
CA ASP A 83 -20.80 -15.87 10.10
C ASP A 83 -20.55 -16.51 11.48
N THR A 84 -19.44 -16.10 12.10
CA THR A 84 -18.81 -16.74 13.26
C THR A 84 -19.75 -16.88 14.45
N GLY A 85 -20.52 -15.84 14.77
CA GLY A 85 -21.48 -15.85 15.88
C GLY A 85 -22.62 -16.84 15.69
N ASN A 86 -22.93 -17.20 14.44
CA ASN A 86 -23.91 -18.24 14.08
C ASN A 86 -23.26 -19.59 13.73
N SER A 87 -21.93 -19.72 13.88
CA SER A 87 -21.16 -20.95 13.62
C SER A 87 -21.40 -21.57 12.25
N ARG A 88 -21.35 -20.76 11.19
CA ARG A 88 -21.62 -21.20 9.81
C ARG A 88 -20.86 -20.40 8.78
N VAL A 89 -20.86 -20.90 7.54
CA VAL A 89 -20.43 -20.13 6.36
C VAL A 89 -21.63 -19.93 5.43
N VAL A 90 -21.91 -18.70 5.03
CA VAL A 90 -22.98 -18.37 4.08
C VAL A 90 -22.37 -18.12 2.70
N GLN A 91 -22.83 -18.86 1.70
CA GLN A 91 -22.44 -18.67 0.30
C GLN A 91 -23.47 -17.82 -0.44
N LEU A 92 -22.99 -16.78 -1.12
CA LEU A 92 -23.75 -15.96 -2.06
C LEU A 92 -23.19 -16.12 -3.48
N ASP A 93 -24.04 -15.91 -4.48
CA ASP A 93 -23.62 -15.84 -5.88
C ASP A 93 -23.00 -14.47 -6.23
N SER A 94 -22.55 -14.29 -7.47
CA SER A 94 -21.99 -13.03 -7.97
C SER A 94 -22.99 -11.86 -8.03
N SER A 95 -24.28 -12.15 -7.90
CA SER A 95 -25.36 -11.16 -7.77
C SER A 95 -25.76 -10.94 -6.30
N LEU A 96 -24.99 -11.47 -5.35
CA LEU A 96 -25.20 -11.39 -3.90
C LEU A 96 -26.50 -12.07 -3.43
N LYS A 97 -27.02 -13.01 -4.21
CA LYS A 97 -28.16 -13.83 -3.79
C LYS A 97 -27.68 -15.02 -3.00
N TYR A 98 -28.43 -15.36 -1.96
CA TYR A 98 -28.18 -16.54 -1.14
C TYR A 98 -28.20 -17.82 -1.98
N VAL A 99 -27.16 -18.63 -1.82
CA VAL A 99 -27.04 -19.96 -2.45
C VAL A 99 -27.30 -21.06 -1.42
N ARG A 100 -26.54 -21.06 -0.32
CA ARG A 100 -26.62 -22.07 0.75
C ARG A 100 -25.86 -21.63 2.01
N THR A 101 -26.10 -22.37 3.09
CA THR A 101 -25.30 -22.38 4.31
C THR A 101 -24.45 -23.64 4.36
N ILE A 102 -23.25 -23.53 4.93
CA ILE A 102 -22.28 -24.62 5.09
C ILE A 102 -21.92 -24.73 6.57
N GLY A 103 -21.88 -25.97 7.06
CA GLY A 103 -21.45 -26.28 8.42
C GLY A 103 -22.51 -26.09 9.51
N ASP A 104 -23.78 -25.92 9.11
CA ASP A 104 -24.95 -25.85 9.99
C ASP A 104 -25.69 -27.19 10.15
N SER A 105 -25.36 -28.16 9.30
CA SER A 105 -26.05 -29.45 9.21
C SER A 105 -25.42 -30.47 10.17
N GLU A 106 -26.24 -31.30 10.83
CA GLU A 106 -25.79 -32.28 11.83
C GLU A 106 -24.67 -33.22 11.33
N GLY A 107 -23.81 -33.64 12.24
CA GLY A 107 -22.72 -34.60 12.01
C GLY A 107 -21.33 -33.96 12.07
N ASP A 108 -20.34 -34.63 11.47
CA ASP A 108 -18.94 -34.22 11.56
C ASP A 108 -18.65 -32.86 10.92
N GLY A 109 -19.53 -32.36 10.05
CA GLY A 109 -19.40 -31.09 9.36
C GLY A 109 -19.84 -29.85 10.15
N VAL A 110 -20.42 -30.01 11.35
CA VAL A 110 -20.89 -28.89 12.17
C VAL A 110 -19.72 -28.00 12.58
N LEU A 111 -19.78 -26.72 12.24
CA LEU A 111 -18.75 -25.73 12.60
C LEU A 111 -19.01 -25.15 13.99
N SER A 112 -17.98 -24.57 14.59
CA SER A 112 -18.03 -23.94 15.90
C SER A 112 -17.10 -22.74 15.92
N GLU A 113 -17.70 -21.53 15.95
CA GLU A 113 -16.98 -20.25 15.88
C GLU A 113 -15.85 -20.24 14.82
N PRO A 114 -16.15 -20.56 13.54
CA PRO A 114 -15.15 -20.51 12.48
C PRO A 114 -14.67 -19.07 12.26
N LYS A 115 -13.38 -18.87 11.97
CA LYS A 115 -12.82 -17.52 11.77
C LYS A 115 -12.27 -17.25 10.37
N GLY A 116 -12.15 -18.26 9.53
CA GLY A 116 -11.54 -18.09 8.22
C GLY A 116 -12.07 -19.07 7.19
N VAL A 117 -12.14 -18.65 5.93
CA VAL A 117 -12.52 -19.49 4.80
C VAL A 117 -11.59 -19.26 3.62
N TYR A 118 -11.31 -20.33 2.88
CA TYR A 118 -10.57 -20.29 1.63
C TYR A 118 -11.20 -21.27 0.64
N VAL A 119 -11.47 -20.82 -0.58
CA VAL A 119 -12.02 -21.67 -1.63
C VAL A 119 -11.00 -21.81 -2.75
N THR A 120 -10.62 -23.05 -3.05
CA THR A 120 -9.67 -23.36 -4.12
C THR A 120 -10.36 -23.24 -5.50
N PRO A 121 -9.60 -23.08 -6.60
CA PRO A 121 -10.19 -22.93 -7.95
C PRO A 121 -11.06 -24.09 -8.43
N ASP A 122 -10.89 -25.30 -7.88
CA ASP A 122 -11.76 -26.46 -8.13
C ASP A 122 -13.08 -26.44 -7.34
N GLY A 123 -13.27 -25.43 -6.49
CA GLY A 123 -14.43 -25.21 -5.64
C GLY A 123 -14.37 -25.94 -4.29
N THR A 124 -13.24 -26.55 -3.92
CA THR A 124 -13.10 -27.15 -2.58
C THR A 124 -13.02 -26.04 -1.53
N ILE A 125 -13.80 -26.17 -0.45
CA ILE A 125 -13.98 -25.14 0.57
C ILE A 125 -13.25 -25.58 1.83
N TYR A 126 -12.33 -24.76 2.29
CA TYR A 126 -11.56 -24.97 3.50
C TYR A 126 -12.01 -23.95 4.55
N VAL A 127 -12.37 -24.42 5.74
CA VAL A 127 -12.82 -23.55 6.84
C VAL A 127 -11.90 -23.74 8.05
N ALA A 128 -11.38 -22.63 8.56
CA ALA A 128 -10.70 -22.59 9.86
C ALA A 128 -11.77 -22.63 10.96
N ASP A 129 -12.05 -23.83 11.45
CA ASP A 129 -13.05 -24.13 12.47
C ASP A 129 -12.39 -24.01 13.86
N THR A 130 -12.18 -22.75 14.27
CA THR A 130 -11.24 -22.36 15.33
C THR A 130 -11.54 -23.03 16.66
N LYS A 131 -12.80 -23.03 17.12
CA LYS A 131 -13.15 -23.59 18.43
C LYS A 131 -13.12 -25.12 18.45
N ASN A 132 -13.34 -25.77 17.31
CA ASN A 132 -13.12 -27.20 17.14
C ASN A 132 -11.65 -27.56 16.88
N ALA A 133 -10.74 -26.58 16.87
CA ALA A 133 -9.29 -26.75 16.67
C ALA A 133 -8.95 -27.60 15.42
N ARG A 134 -9.62 -27.32 14.31
CA ARG A 134 -9.45 -28.06 13.05
C ARG A 134 -9.59 -27.17 11.81
N ILE A 135 -9.09 -27.68 10.70
CA ILE A 135 -9.48 -27.23 9.35
C ILE A 135 -10.52 -28.21 8.82
N ALA A 136 -11.74 -27.75 8.56
CA ALA A 136 -12.81 -28.54 7.97
C ALA A 136 -12.85 -28.35 6.45
N LEU A 137 -12.95 -29.44 5.69
CA LEU A 137 -13.04 -29.43 4.23
C LEU A 137 -14.45 -29.81 3.79
N PHE A 138 -14.98 -29.03 2.86
CA PHE A 138 -16.24 -29.28 2.17
C PHE A 138 -16.00 -29.32 0.66
N ASP A 139 -16.79 -30.12 -0.05
CA ASP A 139 -16.76 -30.12 -1.50
C ASP A 139 -17.40 -28.85 -2.09
N LYS A 140 -17.35 -28.71 -3.42
CA LYS A 140 -18.01 -27.61 -4.15
C LYS A 140 -19.52 -27.51 -3.93
N ASN A 141 -20.15 -28.54 -3.39
CA ASN A 141 -21.56 -28.57 -3.06
C ASN A 141 -21.84 -28.21 -1.59
N GLY A 142 -20.81 -27.93 -0.80
CA GLY A 142 -20.91 -27.66 0.63
C GLY A 142 -21.05 -28.91 1.49
N LYS A 143 -20.81 -30.10 0.94
CA LYS A 143 -20.85 -31.35 1.70
C LYS A 143 -19.52 -31.59 2.40
N TYR A 144 -19.57 -31.88 3.70
CA TYR A 144 -18.37 -32.20 4.48
C TYR A 144 -17.63 -33.41 3.90
N MET A 145 -16.31 -33.29 3.81
CA MET A 145 -15.42 -34.32 3.26
C MET A 145 -14.50 -34.92 4.32
N LYS A 146 -13.70 -34.07 4.99
CA LYS A 146 -12.69 -34.47 5.98
C LYS A 146 -12.24 -33.28 6.82
N GLN A 147 -11.39 -33.53 7.79
CA GLN A 147 -10.78 -32.51 8.64
C GLN A 147 -9.28 -32.73 8.83
N PHE A 148 -8.59 -31.67 9.20
CA PHE A 148 -7.21 -31.70 9.69
C PHE A 148 -7.16 -31.08 11.09
N GLY A 149 -6.82 -31.88 12.10
CA GLY A 149 -6.57 -31.39 13.45
C GLY A 149 -5.17 -30.81 13.62
N LYS A 150 -4.75 -30.61 14.87
CA LYS A 150 -3.37 -30.25 15.21
C LYS A 150 -2.40 -31.25 14.56
N PRO A 151 -1.48 -30.81 13.70
CA PRO A 151 -0.55 -31.73 13.07
C PRO A 151 0.46 -32.26 14.10
N GLU A 152 0.81 -33.53 13.98
CA GLU A 152 1.77 -34.19 14.87
C GLU A 152 3.20 -33.90 14.42
N SER A 153 4.00 -33.26 15.28
CA SER A 153 5.42 -33.06 15.06
C SER A 153 6.16 -32.70 16.35
N PRO A 154 7.32 -33.30 16.62
CA PRO A 154 8.19 -32.89 17.73
C PRO A 154 8.64 -31.42 17.64
N LEU A 155 8.59 -30.80 16.46
CA LEU A 155 9.04 -29.43 16.22
C LEU A 155 8.03 -28.36 16.66
N ILE A 156 6.76 -28.74 16.85
CA ILE A 156 5.68 -27.82 17.24
C ILE A 156 5.69 -27.57 18.76
N GLY A 157 6.28 -28.48 19.53
CA GLY A 157 6.30 -28.42 20.99
C GLY A 157 4.97 -28.83 21.63
N ASP A 158 5.07 -29.42 22.82
CA ASP A 158 3.90 -29.99 23.51
C ASP A 158 2.90 -28.92 23.98
N THR A 159 3.39 -27.70 24.24
CA THR A 159 2.60 -26.57 24.74
C THR A 159 1.89 -25.77 23.65
N PHE A 160 2.06 -26.12 22.39
CA PHE A 160 1.40 -25.42 21.28
C PHE A 160 -0.11 -25.68 21.28
N SER A 161 -0.89 -24.60 21.39
CA SER A 161 -2.33 -24.63 21.17
C SER A 161 -2.62 -24.41 19.69
N TYR A 162 -3.36 -25.34 19.08
CA TYR A 162 -3.76 -25.21 17.69
C TYR A 162 -5.11 -24.50 17.62
N SER A 163 -5.10 -23.26 17.15
CA SER A 163 -6.27 -22.39 17.06
C SER A 163 -6.28 -21.71 15.68
N PRO A 164 -6.60 -22.46 14.61
CA PRO A 164 -6.53 -21.94 13.25
C PRO A 164 -7.52 -20.78 13.07
N SER A 165 -7.06 -19.63 12.58
CA SER A 165 -7.89 -18.44 12.36
C SER A 165 -8.00 -18.03 10.89
N LYS A 166 -6.96 -18.27 10.09
CA LYS A 166 -6.97 -18.10 8.62
C LYS A 166 -6.19 -19.23 7.97
N LEU A 167 -6.53 -19.58 6.74
CA LEU A 167 -5.72 -20.48 5.93
C LEU A 167 -5.73 -20.13 4.45
N LEU A 168 -4.69 -20.59 3.75
CA LEU A 168 -4.52 -20.53 2.29
C LEU A 168 -4.08 -21.89 1.79
N VAL A 169 -4.38 -22.19 0.54
CA VAL A 169 -3.87 -23.40 -0.13
C VAL A 169 -3.13 -23.01 -1.41
N ASP A 170 -1.87 -23.41 -1.52
CA ASP A 170 -1.07 -23.15 -2.72
C ASP A 170 -1.43 -24.12 -3.88
N LYS A 171 -0.88 -23.85 -5.07
CA LYS A 171 -1.08 -24.71 -6.27
C LYS A 171 -0.55 -26.14 -6.09
N ARG A 172 0.30 -26.39 -5.08
CA ARG A 172 0.84 -27.71 -4.73
C ARG A 172 0.00 -28.39 -3.64
N GLY A 173 -1.06 -27.76 -3.16
CA GLY A 173 -1.93 -28.23 -2.09
C GLY A 173 -1.34 -28.16 -0.68
N TYR A 174 -0.25 -27.40 -0.46
CA TYR A 174 0.19 -27.07 0.88
C TYR A 174 -0.76 -26.04 1.49
N MET A 175 -1.17 -26.31 2.72
CA MET A 175 -1.93 -25.38 3.54
C MET A 175 -0.96 -24.50 4.34
N PHE A 176 -1.18 -23.19 4.28
CA PHE A 176 -0.52 -22.21 5.14
C PHE A 176 -1.54 -21.67 6.11
N VAL A 177 -1.37 -21.98 7.39
CA VAL A 177 -2.37 -21.70 8.43
C VAL A 177 -1.83 -20.62 9.38
N VAL A 178 -2.61 -19.57 9.55
CA VAL A 178 -2.47 -18.63 10.67
C VAL A 178 -3.16 -19.28 11.86
N SER A 179 -2.46 -19.37 13.00
CA SER A 179 -2.99 -19.91 14.24
C SER A 179 -2.81 -18.88 15.34
N ASP A 180 -3.89 -18.58 16.05
CA ASP A 180 -3.88 -17.63 17.17
C ASP A 180 -2.91 -18.12 18.25
N GLY A 181 -2.08 -17.22 18.79
CA GLY A 181 -1.03 -17.52 19.76
C GLY A 181 0.28 -18.03 19.16
N ASN A 182 0.39 -18.19 17.83
CA ASN A 182 1.58 -18.69 17.16
C ASN A 182 2.52 -17.57 16.71
N THR A 183 3.69 -17.52 17.34
CA THR A 183 4.73 -16.52 17.05
C THR A 183 5.82 -17.01 16.10
N GLN A 184 5.77 -18.27 15.67
CA GLN A 184 6.81 -18.89 14.84
C GLN A 184 6.59 -18.66 13.33
N GLY A 185 5.48 -18.04 12.92
CA GLY A 185 5.11 -17.81 11.52
C GLY A 185 3.93 -18.66 11.07
N LEU A 186 3.68 -18.74 9.77
CA LEU A 186 2.59 -19.56 9.23
C LEU A 186 2.89 -21.04 9.41
N LEU A 187 1.91 -21.81 9.87
CA LEU A 187 2.04 -23.26 9.99
C LEU A 187 1.87 -23.89 8.61
N GLN A 188 2.91 -24.54 8.08
CA GLN A 188 2.86 -25.21 6.78
C GLN A 188 2.51 -26.68 6.94
N ILE A 189 1.40 -27.10 6.33
CA ILE A 189 0.86 -28.46 6.38
C ILE A 189 0.72 -28.99 4.95
N ASP A 190 1.05 -30.25 4.70
CA ASP A 190 0.81 -30.87 3.40
C ASP A 190 -0.64 -31.35 3.19
N GLN A 191 -0.95 -31.81 1.97
CA GLN A 191 -2.27 -32.31 1.60
C GLN A 191 -2.78 -33.49 2.45
N LYS A 192 -1.88 -34.18 3.16
CA LYS A 192 -2.18 -35.32 4.02
C LYS A 192 -2.34 -34.91 5.49
N GLY A 193 -2.10 -33.65 5.83
CA GLY A 193 -2.19 -33.13 7.19
C GLY A 193 -0.86 -33.17 7.96
N ALA A 194 0.26 -33.49 7.32
CA ALA A 194 1.56 -33.56 8.00
C ALA A 194 2.25 -32.19 8.04
N PHE A 195 2.79 -31.84 9.19
CA PHE A 195 3.57 -30.61 9.39
C PHE A 195 4.87 -30.63 8.59
N LYS A 196 5.21 -29.51 7.95
CA LYS A 196 6.48 -29.31 7.23
C LYS A 196 7.41 -28.29 7.84
N GLY A 197 6.87 -27.32 8.57
CA GLY A 197 7.67 -26.25 9.13
C GLY A 197 6.85 -25.00 9.36
N PHE A 198 7.52 -23.99 9.91
CA PHE A 198 6.98 -22.64 9.95
C PHE A 198 7.51 -21.83 8.78
N TYR A 199 6.64 -21.00 8.21
CA TYR A 199 6.91 -20.23 7.01
C TYR A 199 6.82 -18.73 7.29
N GLY A 200 7.80 -17.98 6.78
CA GLY A 200 7.77 -16.51 6.77
C GLY A 200 7.95 -15.82 8.11
N ALA A 201 8.39 -16.54 9.16
CA ALA A 201 8.45 -16.07 10.55
C ALA A 201 8.88 -14.58 10.72
N ASN A 202 8.24 -13.89 11.66
CA ASN A 202 8.70 -12.56 12.07
C ASN A 202 10.04 -12.68 12.81
N HIS A 203 11.08 -12.04 12.27
CA HIS A 203 12.40 -12.04 12.88
C HIS A 203 12.58 -10.79 13.74
N ILE A 204 13.11 -10.99 14.95
CA ILE A 204 13.52 -9.88 15.80
C ILE A 204 14.91 -9.45 15.34
N GLY A 205 15.02 -8.22 14.85
CA GLY A 205 16.31 -7.64 14.46
C GLY A 205 17.32 -7.64 15.62
N PHE A 206 18.60 -7.74 15.27
CA PHE A 206 19.68 -7.62 16.24
C PHE A 206 19.68 -6.24 16.93
N SER A 207 19.90 -6.20 18.24
CA SER A 207 19.91 -4.97 19.03
C SER A 207 21.17 -4.87 19.89
N TRP A 208 22.01 -3.85 19.62
CA TRP A 208 23.20 -3.55 20.43
C TRP A 208 22.87 -3.26 21.89
N GLY A 209 21.78 -2.53 22.16
CA GLY A 209 21.35 -2.26 23.53
C GLY A 209 20.94 -3.53 24.28
N ARG A 210 20.28 -4.48 23.60
CA ARG A 210 19.95 -5.79 24.18
C ARG A 210 21.19 -6.62 24.43
N LEU A 211 22.15 -6.61 23.51
CA LEU A 211 23.41 -7.32 23.67
C LEU A 211 24.20 -6.77 24.86
N LEU A 212 24.35 -5.45 24.96
CA LEU A 212 25.03 -4.80 26.07
C LEU A 212 24.31 -5.08 27.40
N ARG A 213 22.98 -4.96 27.45
CA ARG A 213 22.20 -5.28 28.66
C ARG A 213 22.35 -6.74 29.07
N ASN A 214 22.31 -7.68 28.12
CA ASN A 214 22.49 -9.10 28.41
C ASN A 214 23.90 -9.43 28.89
N MET A 215 24.91 -8.67 28.47
CA MET A 215 26.30 -8.84 28.89
C MET A 215 26.51 -8.51 30.38
N PHE A 216 25.75 -7.53 30.91
CA PHE A 216 25.85 -7.07 32.29
C PHE A 216 24.69 -7.54 33.19
N ALA A 217 23.71 -8.28 32.66
CA ALA A 217 22.59 -8.81 33.42
C ALA A 217 22.94 -10.11 34.17
N THR A 218 22.46 -10.23 35.41
CA THR A 218 22.57 -11.48 36.19
C THR A 218 21.67 -12.58 35.62
N ASP A 219 21.94 -13.84 35.94
CA ASP A 219 21.13 -14.96 35.42
C ASP A 219 19.67 -14.92 35.90
N ALA A 220 19.44 -14.39 37.11
CA ALA A 220 18.09 -14.11 37.63
C ALA A 220 17.40 -12.94 36.89
N GLN A 221 18.15 -11.92 36.46
CA GLN A 221 17.61 -10.85 35.62
C GLN A 221 17.32 -11.34 34.21
N LYS A 222 18.15 -12.23 33.64
CA LYS A 222 17.93 -12.82 32.32
C LYS A 222 16.72 -13.73 32.28
N SER A 223 16.45 -14.50 33.34
CA SER A 223 15.26 -15.36 33.42
C SER A 223 13.96 -14.59 33.62
N GLN A 224 14.04 -13.39 34.23
CA GLN A 224 12.92 -12.46 34.36
C GLN A 224 12.74 -11.54 33.14
N MET A 225 13.76 -11.40 32.29
CA MET A 225 13.59 -10.75 31.00
C MET A 225 12.71 -11.64 30.13
N ALA A 226 11.47 -11.20 29.88
CA ALA A 226 10.64 -11.82 28.86
C ALA A 226 11.46 -11.86 27.56
N THR A 227 11.76 -13.06 27.06
CA THR A 227 12.22 -13.24 25.69
C THR A 227 11.14 -12.60 24.84
N ILE A 228 11.43 -11.43 24.26
CA ILE A 228 10.48 -10.71 23.42
C ILE A 228 10.05 -11.72 22.36
N LYS A 229 8.78 -12.11 22.41
CA LYS A 229 8.25 -13.03 21.41
C LYS A 229 8.03 -12.24 20.13
N PRO A 230 8.32 -12.83 18.96
CA PRO A 230 7.90 -12.22 17.70
C PRO A 230 6.40 -11.98 17.71
N LEU A 231 5.97 -10.96 16.99
CA LEU A 231 4.54 -10.73 16.78
C LEU A 231 4.00 -11.79 15.83
N GLU A 232 2.80 -12.27 16.12
CA GLU A 232 2.10 -13.23 15.28
C GLU A 232 1.50 -12.57 14.03
N PHE A 233 1.27 -13.37 12.99
CA PHE A 233 0.52 -12.91 11.84
C PHE A 233 -0.96 -12.83 12.19
N SER A 234 -1.62 -11.72 11.84
CA SER A 234 -3.07 -11.60 11.95
C SER A 234 -3.77 -12.30 10.80
N ASN A 235 -3.23 -12.18 9.59
CA ASN A 235 -3.87 -12.70 8.38
C ASN A 235 -2.84 -13.01 7.29
N ALA A 236 -3.29 -13.73 6.28
CA ALA A 236 -2.51 -14.01 5.09
C ALA A 236 -3.41 -14.14 3.84
N VAL A 237 -2.83 -13.87 2.67
CA VAL A 237 -3.50 -14.03 1.36
C VAL A 237 -2.48 -14.46 0.32
N LEU A 238 -2.90 -15.30 -0.63
CA LEU A 238 -2.06 -15.79 -1.72
C LEU A 238 -2.34 -14.96 -2.99
N ASP A 239 -1.29 -14.46 -3.66
CA ASP A 239 -1.43 -13.81 -4.97
C ASP A 239 -1.40 -14.82 -6.12
N ASN A 240 -1.73 -14.36 -7.34
CA ASN A 240 -1.76 -15.21 -8.53
C ASN A 240 -0.37 -15.77 -8.92
N GLU A 241 0.69 -15.10 -8.50
CA GLU A 241 2.10 -15.47 -8.71
C GLU A 241 2.59 -16.50 -7.68
N GLY A 242 1.82 -16.76 -6.62
CA GLY A 242 2.17 -17.68 -5.53
C GLY A 242 2.97 -17.04 -4.39
N PHE A 243 3.04 -15.71 -4.32
CA PHE A 243 3.55 -15.00 -3.15
C PHE A 243 2.46 -14.92 -2.08
N ILE A 244 2.88 -15.03 -0.83
CA ILE A 244 1.97 -14.92 0.32
C ILE A 244 2.15 -13.54 0.94
N PHE A 245 1.09 -12.74 0.96
CA PHE A 245 1.06 -11.53 1.74
C PHE A 245 0.61 -11.86 3.17
N THR A 246 1.28 -11.27 4.15
CA THR A 246 0.93 -11.45 5.57
C THR A 246 0.79 -10.11 6.25
N THR A 247 -0.17 -10.00 7.16
CA THR A 247 -0.33 -8.83 8.05
C THR A 247 0.11 -9.17 9.47
N THR A 248 0.60 -8.18 10.21
CA THR A 248 1.01 -8.29 11.62
C THR A 248 0.41 -7.13 12.41
N LEU A 249 -0.09 -7.41 13.61
CA LEU A 249 -0.67 -6.40 14.50
C LEU A 249 0.42 -5.71 15.33
N GLY A 250 0.25 -4.41 15.58
CA GLY A 250 1.02 -3.69 16.60
C GLY A 250 2.53 -3.57 16.33
N THR A 251 2.95 -3.52 15.07
CA THR A 251 4.37 -3.29 14.69
C THR A 251 4.54 -2.04 13.84
N GLU A 252 5.62 -1.29 14.06
CA GLU A 252 5.95 -0.10 13.25
C GLU A 252 6.62 -0.46 11.92
N THR A 253 7.15 -1.67 11.79
CA THR A 253 7.83 -2.15 10.58
C THR A 253 7.42 -3.57 10.26
N SER A 254 7.51 -3.96 8.99
CA SER A 254 7.10 -5.30 8.54
C SER A 254 5.63 -5.63 8.86
N GLN A 255 4.79 -4.59 8.91
CA GLN A 255 3.35 -4.67 9.14
C GLN A 255 2.66 -5.51 8.07
N ILE A 256 3.12 -5.36 6.83
CA ILE A 256 2.73 -6.13 5.67
C ILE A 256 4.02 -6.67 5.06
N LYS A 257 4.05 -7.97 4.79
CA LYS A 257 5.14 -8.63 4.07
C LYS A 257 4.62 -9.27 2.81
N ARG A 258 5.48 -9.39 1.80
CA ARG A 258 5.21 -10.19 0.59
C ARG A 258 6.25 -11.28 0.52
N LEU A 259 5.87 -12.46 0.99
CA LEU A 259 6.73 -13.61 1.12
C LEU A 259 6.83 -14.34 -0.23
N SER A 260 8.03 -14.36 -0.80
CA SER A 260 8.39 -15.27 -1.89
C SER A 260 8.15 -16.73 -1.50
N PRO A 261 8.02 -17.68 -2.43
CA PRO A 261 7.78 -19.11 -2.14
C PRO A 261 8.76 -19.80 -1.17
N VAL A 262 9.89 -19.15 -0.86
CA VAL A 262 10.90 -19.60 0.12
C VAL A 262 10.78 -18.88 1.48
N GLY A 263 9.74 -18.07 1.69
CA GLY A 263 9.46 -17.36 2.93
C GLY A 263 10.23 -16.04 3.11
N VAL A 264 10.89 -15.53 2.07
CA VAL A 264 11.65 -14.27 2.14
C VAL A 264 10.77 -13.11 1.72
N ASP A 265 10.73 -12.06 2.54
CA ASP A 265 9.99 -10.83 2.26
C ASP A 265 10.63 -10.03 1.12
N THR A 266 9.82 -9.65 0.15
CA THR A 266 10.22 -8.96 -1.08
C THR A 266 9.84 -7.49 -1.11
N ILE A 267 9.03 -7.00 -0.16
CA ILE A 267 8.60 -5.59 -0.09
C ILE A 267 9.05 -4.91 1.21
N GLY A 268 9.19 -5.65 2.32
CA GLY A 268 9.34 -5.10 3.67
C GLY A 268 10.78 -4.97 4.16
N GLY A 269 11.54 -4.07 3.51
CA GLY A 269 12.75 -3.50 4.12
C GLY A 269 12.40 -2.24 4.91
N ASN A 270 12.36 -2.29 6.26
CA ASN A 270 12.05 -1.17 7.18
C ASN A 270 10.92 -0.21 6.75
N ARG A 271 10.04 -0.64 5.83
CA ARG A 271 9.00 0.19 5.25
C ARG A 271 7.81 0.22 6.19
N GLN A 272 7.22 1.40 6.32
CA GLN A 272 6.02 1.65 7.10
C GLN A 272 4.82 1.72 6.17
N PHE A 273 3.75 1.06 6.57
CA PHE A 273 2.44 1.03 5.96
C PHE A 273 1.42 1.61 6.95
N GLY A 274 0.34 2.19 6.42
CA GLY A 274 -0.72 2.79 7.23
C GLY A 274 -0.36 4.20 7.70
N ASP A 275 -1.13 4.74 8.63
CA ASP A 275 -0.93 6.11 9.07
C ASP A 275 0.47 6.35 9.66
N ARG A 276 1.16 7.35 9.09
CA ARG A 276 2.51 7.76 9.54
C ARG A 276 2.47 8.70 10.73
N TRP A 277 1.36 9.41 10.90
CA TRP A 277 1.10 10.32 12.00
C TRP A 277 -0.30 10.07 12.54
N SER A 278 -0.40 9.25 13.57
CA SER A 278 -1.66 9.06 14.31
C SER A 278 -1.63 9.92 15.58
N ASN A 279 -2.54 10.89 15.67
CA ASN A 279 -2.86 11.58 16.92
C ASN A 279 -3.96 10.78 17.64
N GLY A 280 -3.59 9.62 18.20
CA GLY A 280 -4.51 8.74 18.91
C GLY A 280 -3.78 7.98 20.03
N PRO A 281 -4.52 7.31 20.94
CA PRO A 281 -3.93 6.55 22.05
C PRO A 281 -3.04 5.38 21.60
N PHE A 282 -3.17 4.95 20.34
CA PHE A 282 -2.38 3.89 19.72
C PHE A 282 -1.52 4.47 18.59
N MET A 283 -0.20 4.38 18.75
CA MET A 283 0.78 5.02 17.86
C MET A 283 1.22 4.14 16.68
N VAL A 284 0.64 2.94 16.51
CA VAL A 284 1.13 1.92 15.57
C VAL A 284 -0.02 1.27 14.81
N SER A 285 0.05 1.22 13.48
CA SER A 285 -0.97 0.54 12.65
C SER A 285 -0.98 -0.96 12.93
N SER A 286 -2.18 -1.53 12.94
CA SER A 286 -2.47 -2.93 13.20
C SER A 286 -3.38 -3.48 12.11
N PHE A 287 -2.76 -4.03 11.06
CA PHE A 287 -3.52 -4.56 9.93
C PHE A 287 -4.16 -5.90 10.26
N VAL A 288 -5.48 -5.99 10.12
CA VAL A 288 -6.25 -7.23 10.40
C VAL A 288 -6.44 -8.08 9.17
N ASP A 289 -6.41 -7.48 7.98
CA ASP A 289 -6.59 -8.21 6.75
C ASP A 289 -5.92 -7.51 5.57
N VAL A 290 -5.65 -8.26 4.51
CA VAL A 290 -5.12 -7.82 3.24
C VAL A 290 -5.73 -8.62 2.10
N SER A 291 -6.11 -7.92 1.03
CA SER A 291 -6.52 -8.52 -0.25
C SER A 291 -5.54 -8.09 -1.33
N VAL A 292 -5.39 -8.91 -2.37
CA VAL A 292 -4.49 -8.64 -3.50
C VAL A 292 -5.23 -8.88 -4.79
N ASP A 293 -5.13 -7.93 -5.72
CA ASP A 293 -5.73 -8.05 -7.04
C ASP A 293 -4.84 -8.82 -8.04
N SER A 294 -5.35 -9.03 -9.25
CA SER A 294 -4.63 -9.73 -10.30
C SER A 294 -3.35 -9.02 -10.80
N ASN A 295 -3.21 -7.71 -10.56
CA ASN A 295 -2.03 -6.91 -10.90
C ASN A 295 -1.02 -6.83 -9.76
N GLY A 296 -1.30 -7.46 -8.61
CA GLY A 296 -0.47 -7.38 -7.41
C GLY A 296 -0.65 -6.08 -6.62
N ILE A 297 -1.67 -5.28 -6.91
CA ILE A 297 -2.10 -4.16 -6.08
C ILE A 297 -2.77 -4.76 -4.85
N PHE A 298 -2.31 -4.37 -3.67
CA PHE A 298 -2.80 -4.92 -2.42
C PHE A 298 -3.50 -3.85 -1.58
N THR A 299 -4.59 -4.26 -0.95
CA THR A 299 -5.42 -3.40 -0.12
C THR A 299 -5.45 -3.98 1.29
N ALA A 300 -5.11 -3.19 2.30
CA ALA A 300 -5.00 -3.62 3.68
C ALA A 300 -5.93 -2.83 4.60
N LEU A 301 -6.51 -3.52 5.56
CA LEU A 301 -7.47 -2.98 6.52
C LEU A 301 -6.80 -2.81 7.88
N ASP A 302 -6.80 -1.60 8.42
CA ASP A 302 -6.24 -1.26 9.73
C ASP A 302 -7.32 -1.25 10.82
N LEU A 303 -7.11 -1.98 11.91
CA LEU A 303 -8.07 -2.05 13.02
C LEU A 303 -8.17 -0.73 13.79
N GLN A 304 -7.02 -0.08 14.03
CA GLN A 304 -6.92 1.03 14.96
C GLN A 304 -7.66 2.26 14.44
N THR A 305 -7.46 2.56 13.17
CA THR A 305 -8.07 3.71 12.50
C THR A 305 -9.33 3.34 11.73
N SER A 306 -9.60 2.03 11.57
CA SER A 306 -10.65 1.51 10.69
C SER A 306 -10.54 2.05 9.27
N LYS A 307 -9.32 2.37 8.82
CA LYS A 307 -9.06 2.83 7.45
C LYS A 307 -8.62 1.67 6.59
N VAL A 308 -8.91 1.82 5.30
CA VAL A 308 -8.47 0.92 4.24
C VAL A 308 -7.40 1.63 3.44
N PHE A 309 -6.25 0.97 3.26
CA PHE A 309 -5.10 1.48 2.55
C PHE A 309 -4.80 0.62 1.33
N GLN A 310 -4.66 1.22 0.16
CA GLN A 310 -4.29 0.53 -1.07
C GLN A 310 -2.87 0.91 -1.50
N TYR A 311 -2.12 -0.09 -1.95
CA TYR A 311 -0.74 0.04 -2.40
C TYR A 311 -0.53 -0.67 -3.72
N ASP A 312 0.38 -0.15 -4.55
CA ASP A 312 0.85 -0.88 -5.72
C ASP A 312 1.75 -2.08 -5.33
N LYS A 313 2.08 -2.92 -6.30
CA LYS A 313 2.97 -4.08 -6.13
C LYS A 313 4.36 -3.74 -5.56
N LEU A 314 4.80 -2.48 -5.72
CA LEU A 314 6.06 -1.98 -5.17
C LEU A 314 5.91 -1.41 -3.76
N GLY A 315 4.70 -1.37 -3.21
CA GLY A 315 4.35 -0.84 -1.89
C GLY A 315 4.23 0.68 -1.81
N ASN A 316 3.98 1.38 -2.92
CA ASN A 316 3.65 2.80 -2.92
C ASN A 316 2.15 2.97 -2.67
N MET A 317 1.77 3.89 -1.78
CA MET A 317 0.36 4.11 -1.46
C MET A 317 -0.37 4.76 -2.62
N LEU A 318 -1.50 4.17 -3.02
CA LEU A 318 -2.38 4.68 -4.05
C LEU A 318 -3.55 5.46 -3.46
N PHE A 319 -4.16 4.94 -2.38
CA PHE A 319 -5.32 5.52 -1.72
C PHE A 319 -5.38 5.12 -0.24
N ALA A 320 -5.93 6.00 0.58
CA ALA A 320 -6.44 5.70 1.92
C ALA A 320 -7.87 6.24 2.03
N PHE A 321 -8.78 5.48 2.64
CA PHE A 321 -10.19 5.86 2.81
C PHE A 321 -10.85 5.10 3.98
N GLY A 322 -12.11 5.43 4.27
CA GLY A 322 -12.83 4.89 5.43
C GLY A 322 -12.45 5.58 6.74
N GLY A 323 -12.70 4.91 7.85
CA GLY A 323 -12.44 5.43 9.18
C GLY A 323 -13.45 4.90 10.20
N LEU A 324 -13.24 5.27 11.47
CA LEU A 324 -14.14 4.93 12.56
C LEU A 324 -15.48 5.68 12.45
N GLY A 325 -16.58 4.95 12.58
CA GLY A 325 -17.94 5.51 12.71
C GLY A 325 -19.04 4.55 12.29
N ASP A 326 -20.28 4.90 12.67
CA ASP A 326 -21.46 4.06 12.43
C ASP A 326 -22.15 4.32 11.08
N GLN A 327 -21.71 5.36 10.36
CA GLN A 327 -22.31 5.77 9.09
C GLN A 327 -21.90 4.85 7.94
N ASN A 328 -22.76 4.73 6.92
CA ASN A 328 -22.46 3.95 5.72
C ASN A 328 -21.16 4.43 5.04
N GLY A 329 -20.15 3.55 4.98
CA GLY A 329 -18.83 3.88 4.45
C GLY A 329 -17.75 4.09 5.53
N LEU A 330 -18.13 4.13 6.80
CA LEU A 330 -17.25 4.03 7.97
C LEU A 330 -17.44 2.67 8.66
N PHE A 331 -16.60 2.36 9.64
CA PHE A 331 -16.61 1.07 10.32
C PHE A 331 -16.55 1.21 11.84
N VAL A 332 -17.09 0.21 12.53
CA VAL A 332 -17.05 0.10 13.99
C VAL A 332 -15.97 -0.87 14.41
N THR A 333 -16.01 -2.08 13.88
CA THR A 333 -14.99 -3.10 14.14
C THR A 333 -14.82 -3.94 12.88
N PRO A 334 -14.07 -3.45 11.88
CA PRO A 334 -13.86 -4.21 10.65
C PRO A 334 -12.92 -5.40 10.94
N SER A 335 -13.30 -6.58 10.46
CA SER A 335 -12.62 -7.87 10.73
C SER A 335 -11.89 -8.42 9.51
N ALA A 336 -12.48 -8.27 8.32
CA ALA A 336 -11.93 -8.82 7.08
C ALA A 336 -12.21 -7.95 5.85
N LEU A 337 -11.43 -8.19 4.80
CA LEU A 337 -11.43 -7.50 3.52
C LEU A 337 -11.21 -8.50 2.38
N ALA A 338 -12.13 -8.52 1.41
CA ALA A 338 -11.94 -9.25 0.15
C ALA A 338 -12.21 -8.36 -1.05
N GLN A 339 -11.68 -8.75 -2.21
CA GLN A 339 -11.86 -8.04 -3.46
C GLN A 339 -12.40 -8.98 -4.54
N SER A 340 -13.39 -8.49 -5.29
CA SER A 340 -13.89 -9.16 -6.48
C SER A 340 -13.10 -8.76 -7.73
N THR A 341 -13.28 -9.54 -8.80
CA THR A 341 -12.57 -9.34 -10.07
C THR A 341 -12.84 -7.99 -10.74
N ASP A 342 -14.00 -7.35 -10.46
CA ASP A 342 -14.33 -6.01 -10.96
C ASP A 342 -13.72 -4.86 -10.13
N GLY A 343 -13.02 -5.21 -9.04
CA GLY A 343 -12.39 -4.29 -8.11
C GLY A 343 -13.27 -3.86 -6.93
N THR A 344 -14.53 -4.31 -6.84
CA THR A 344 -15.40 -4.06 -5.67
C THR A 344 -14.78 -4.71 -4.44
N LEU A 345 -14.65 -3.93 -3.36
CA LEU A 345 -14.17 -4.38 -2.06
C LEU A 345 -15.35 -4.73 -1.16
N TYR A 346 -15.18 -5.81 -0.40
CA TYR A 346 -16.10 -6.31 0.62
C TYR A 346 -15.38 -6.20 1.95
N VAL A 347 -15.98 -5.48 2.90
CA VAL A 347 -15.43 -5.33 4.25
C VAL A 347 -16.40 -5.94 5.24
N ALA A 348 -15.98 -6.97 5.94
CA ALA A 348 -16.76 -7.51 7.06
C ALA A 348 -16.61 -6.57 8.26
N ASP A 349 -17.72 -6.06 8.78
CA ASP A 349 -17.75 -5.27 10.01
C ASP A 349 -18.47 -6.07 11.09
N LYS A 350 -17.68 -6.72 11.95
CA LYS A 350 -18.22 -7.55 13.03
C LYS A 350 -18.94 -6.74 14.09
N GLY A 351 -18.57 -5.47 14.27
CA GLY A 351 -19.24 -4.58 15.21
C GLY A 351 -20.66 -4.21 14.75
N ARG A 352 -20.91 -4.21 13.44
CA ARG A 352 -22.21 -3.89 12.84
C ARG A 352 -22.95 -5.10 12.24
N ASN A 353 -22.41 -6.32 12.38
CA ASN A 353 -23.01 -7.55 11.87
C ASN A 353 -23.37 -7.49 10.38
N ARG A 354 -22.48 -6.93 9.55
CA ARG A 354 -22.74 -6.75 8.11
C ARG A 354 -21.47 -6.73 7.27
N ILE A 355 -21.64 -6.92 5.98
CA ILE A 355 -20.60 -6.77 4.96
C ILE A 355 -20.87 -5.48 4.18
N ASP A 356 -19.93 -4.54 4.19
CA ASP A 356 -20.00 -3.29 3.44
C ASP A 356 -19.26 -3.40 2.11
N LEU A 357 -19.90 -2.94 1.04
CA LEU A 357 -19.36 -2.99 -0.31
C LEU A 357 -18.92 -1.61 -0.77
N PHE A 358 -17.72 -1.53 -1.32
CA PHE A 358 -17.14 -0.31 -1.89
C PHE A 358 -16.79 -0.53 -3.35
N ARG A 359 -17.32 0.34 -4.22
CA ARG A 359 -16.99 0.31 -5.65
C ARG A 359 -15.79 1.20 -5.93
N THR A 360 -14.95 0.78 -6.86
CA THR A 360 -13.87 1.59 -7.43
C THR A 360 -14.43 2.80 -8.19
N THR A 361 -13.85 3.97 -7.98
CA THR A 361 -14.18 5.17 -8.77
C THR A 361 -13.47 5.13 -10.13
N PRO A 362 -13.93 5.89 -11.13
CA PRO A 362 -13.19 6.05 -12.39
C PRO A 362 -11.75 6.53 -12.17
N PHE A 363 -11.54 7.44 -11.21
CA PHE A 363 -10.22 7.93 -10.83
C PHE A 363 -9.33 6.81 -10.28
N ALA A 364 -9.83 5.96 -9.38
CA ALA A 364 -9.08 4.79 -8.90
C ALA A 364 -8.69 3.85 -10.03
N ARG A 365 -9.61 3.51 -10.93
CA ARG A 365 -9.31 2.62 -12.06
C ARG A 365 -8.22 3.18 -12.96
N LEU A 366 -8.22 4.50 -13.18
CA LEU A 366 -7.18 5.19 -13.94
C LEU A 366 -5.81 5.06 -13.24
N VAL A 367 -5.74 5.37 -11.95
CA VAL A 367 -4.50 5.26 -11.14
C VAL A 367 -3.99 3.82 -11.08
N GLN A 368 -4.87 2.85 -10.80
CA GLN A 368 -4.54 1.43 -10.72
C GLN A 368 -3.96 0.93 -12.05
N LYS A 369 -4.60 1.28 -13.17
CA LYS A 369 -4.10 0.92 -14.51
C LYS A 369 -2.76 1.57 -14.83
N ALA A 370 -2.59 2.87 -14.51
CA ALA A 370 -1.33 3.58 -14.71
C ALA A 370 -0.19 2.96 -13.88
N SER A 371 -0.48 2.58 -12.64
CA SER A 371 0.46 1.91 -11.74
C SER A 371 0.83 0.51 -12.24
N ALA A 372 -0.14 -0.31 -12.63
CA ALA A 372 0.12 -1.65 -13.16
C ALA A 372 1.04 -1.61 -14.38
N LEU A 373 0.71 -0.79 -15.39
CA LEU A 373 1.56 -0.62 -16.58
C LEU A 373 2.97 -0.12 -16.24
N TYR A 374 3.08 0.79 -15.28
CA TYR A 374 4.37 1.31 -14.84
C TYR A 374 5.22 0.22 -14.17
N VAL A 375 4.64 -0.60 -13.30
CA VAL A 375 5.33 -1.71 -12.63
C VAL A 375 5.75 -2.79 -13.63
N ASP A 376 4.93 -3.05 -14.64
CA ASP A 376 5.23 -3.97 -15.74
C ASP A 376 6.29 -3.44 -16.71
N GLY A 377 6.78 -2.21 -16.51
CA GLY A 377 7.82 -1.58 -17.34
C GLY A 377 7.31 -0.99 -18.65
N ARG A 378 5.99 -0.93 -18.87
CA ARG A 378 5.34 -0.31 -20.03
C ARG A 378 5.22 1.20 -19.83
N TYR A 379 6.38 1.86 -19.73
CA TYR A 379 6.48 3.25 -19.32
C TYR A 379 5.77 4.23 -20.26
N ASP A 380 5.84 4.02 -21.57
CA ASP A 380 5.23 4.92 -22.57
C ASP A 380 3.70 4.95 -22.44
N GLU A 381 3.08 3.79 -22.24
CA GLU A 381 1.63 3.69 -22.05
C GLU A 381 1.20 4.22 -20.67
N ALA A 382 2.02 3.95 -19.64
CA ALA A 382 1.78 4.48 -18.31
C ALA A 382 1.85 6.01 -18.27
N GLU A 383 2.78 6.64 -19.02
CA GLU A 383 2.95 8.10 -19.07
C GLU A 383 1.66 8.80 -19.48
N SER A 384 0.95 8.31 -20.50
CA SER A 384 -0.32 8.91 -20.94
C SER A 384 -1.37 8.89 -19.82
N LEU A 385 -1.52 7.75 -19.14
CA LEU A 385 -2.49 7.60 -18.06
C LEU A 385 -2.11 8.44 -16.84
N TRP A 386 -0.83 8.52 -16.49
CA TRP A 386 -0.38 9.38 -15.40
C TRP A 386 -0.61 10.87 -15.68
N ASN A 387 -0.50 11.30 -16.95
CA ASN A 387 -0.89 12.65 -17.33
C ASN A 387 -2.40 12.88 -17.17
N GLU A 388 -3.24 11.89 -17.47
CA GLU A 388 -4.68 11.97 -17.17
C GLU A 388 -4.95 12.04 -15.65
N VAL A 389 -4.23 11.25 -14.84
CA VAL A 389 -4.31 11.34 -13.37
C VAL A 389 -4.01 12.75 -12.89
N LEU A 390 -2.99 13.41 -13.45
CA LEU A 390 -2.63 14.79 -13.10
C LEU A 390 -3.65 15.83 -13.58
N ARG A 391 -4.40 15.55 -14.65
CA ARG A 391 -5.51 16.41 -15.08
C ARG A 391 -6.67 16.38 -14.09
N GLU A 392 -6.97 15.19 -13.56
CA GLU A 392 -8.02 15.00 -12.55
C GLU A 392 -7.58 15.48 -11.16
N ASN A 393 -6.32 15.19 -10.78
CA ASN A 393 -5.75 15.57 -9.49
C ASN A 393 -4.30 16.02 -9.64
N ALA A 394 -4.11 17.34 -9.77
CA ALA A 394 -2.79 17.95 -9.87
C ALA A 394 -1.90 17.78 -8.62
N ASN A 395 -2.48 17.36 -7.47
CA ASN A 395 -1.76 17.09 -6.24
C ASN A 395 -1.29 15.63 -6.12
N TYR A 396 -1.53 14.78 -7.13
CA TYR A 396 -1.15 13.36 -7.11
C TYR A 396 0.36 13.17 -7.34
N GLU A 397 1.16 13.36 -6.28
CA GLU A 397 2.62 13.44 -6.36
C GLU A 397 3.29 12.19 -6.98
N LEU A 398 2.72 11.01 -6.73
CA LEU A 398 3.19 9.75 -7.31
C LEU A 398 3.15 9.76 -8.85
N ALA A 399 2.20 10.46 -9.46
CA ALA A 399 2.12 10.57 -10.92
C ALA A 399 3.31 11.37 -11.49
N TYR A 400 3.70 12.48 -10.85
CA TYR A 400 4.89 13.21 -11.28
C TYR A 400 6.15 12.36 -11.16
N LEU A 401 6.27 11.57 -10.09
CA LEU A 401 7.41 10.66 -9.90
C LEU A 401 7.44 9.59 -11.00
N ALA A 402 6.31 8.98 -11.30
CA ALA A 402 6.19 7.93 -12.32
C ALA A 402 6.49 8.47 -13.72
N ILE A 403 5.92 9.63 -14.10
CA ILE A 403 6.23 10.30 -15.38
C ILE A 403 7.70 10.67 -15.46
N GLY A 404 8.28 11.26 -14.40
CA GLY A 404 9.70 11.59 -14.38
C GLY A 404 10.59 10.37 -14.61
N LYS A 405 10.25 9.21 -14.01
CA LYS A 405 10.97 7.95 -14.23
C LYS A 405 10.78 7.41 -15.63
N ALA A 406 9.57 7.48 -16.21
CA ALA A 406 9.30 7.12 -17.59
C ALA A 406 10.14 7.95 -18.57
N LEU A 407 10.13 9.28 -18.41
CA LEU A 407 10.94 10.22 -19.22
C LEU A 407 12.43 9.96 -19.08
N TYR A 408 12.90 9.66 -17.86
CA TYR A 408 14.30 9.30 -17.63
C TYR A 408 14.69 8.01 -18.38
N LYS A 409 13.79 7.01 -18.41
CA LYS A 409 13.99 5.76 -19.16
C LYS A 409 13.97 5.96 -20.67
N ALA A 410 13.18 6.93 -21.15
CA ALA A 410 13.16 7.38 -22.53
C ALA A 410 14.32 8.35 -22.88
N GLU A 411 15.33 8.48 -22.02
CA GLU A 411 16.50 9.36 -22.18
C GLU A 411 16.18 10.87 -22.30
N ARG A 412 14.95 11.29 -21.99
CA ARG A 412 14.50 12.69 -21.97
C ARG A 412 14.87 13.35 -20.65
N TYR A 413 16.17 13.41 -20.35
CA TYR A 413 16.67 13.77 -19.01
C TYR A 413 16.25 15.16 -18.53
N LYS A 414 16.24 16.15 -19.42
CA LYS A 414 15.85 17.53 -19.08
C LYS A 414 14.40 17.62 -18.60
N GLU A 415 13.50 16.88 -19.26
CA GLU A 415 12.08 16.84 -18.89
C GLU A 415 11.88 16.01 -17.62
N ALA A 416 12.56 14.86 -17.51
CA ALA A 416 12.57 14.04 -16.31
C ALA A 416 12.95 14.86 -15.06
N MET A 417 13.97 15.72 -15.16
CA MET A 417 14.37 16.63 -14.08
C MET A 417 13.24 17.56 -13.65
N SER A 418 12.46 18.13 -14.58
CA SER A 418 11.32 18.98 -14.20
C SER A 418 10.26 18.22 -13.41
N TYR A 419 9.94 16.99 -13.82
CA TYR A 419 8.99 16.14 -13.12
C TYR A 419 9.52 15.67 -11.76
N PHE A 420 10.80 15.33 -11.64
CA PHE A 420 11.39 15.00 -10.34
C PHE A 420 11.40 16.18 -9.37
N LYS A 421 11.54 17.41 -9.88
CA LYS A 421 11.41 18.61 -9.07
C LYS A 421 9.98 18.80 -8.56
N LEU A 422 8.98 18.57 -9.41
CA LEU A 422 7.55 18.63 -9.03
C LEU A 422 7.19 17.53 -8.03
N ALA A 423 7.72 16.32 -8.22
CA ALA A 423 7.59 15.19 -7.28
C ALA A 423 8.46 15.32 -6.02
N ASN A 424 9.16 16.45 -5.85
CA ASN A 424 10.10 16.71 -4.76
C ASN A 424 11.11 15.55 -4.51
N SER A 425 11.45 14.80 -5.57
CA SER A 425 12.45 13.71 -5.53
C SER A 425 13.84 14.24 -5.84
N ARG A 426 14.57 14.65 -4.80
CA ARG A 426 15.93 15.18 -4.93
C ARG A 426 16.94 14.13 -5.43
N GLY A 427 16.74 12.88 -5.01
CA GLY A 427 17.58 11.76 -5.42
C GLY A 427 17.49 11.51 -6.92
N ASP A 428 16.27 11.28 -7.41
CA ASP A 428 16.03 11.03 -8.84
C ASP A 428 16.42 12.26 -9.69
N TYR A 429 16.15 13.48 -9.22
CA TYR A 429 16.60 14.71 -9.87
C TYR A 429 18.13 14.74 -10.07
N SER A 430 18.89 14.39 -9.03
CA SER A 430 20.36 14.42 -9.07
C SER A 430 20.92 13.39 -10.05
N VAL A 431 20.28 12.22 -10.13
CA VAL A 431 20.63 11.17 -11.11
C VAL A 431 20.34 11.66 -12.53
N ALA A 432 19.14 12.20 -12.79
CA ALA A 432 18.79 12.76 -14.10
C ALA A 432 19.69 13.92 -14.52
N PHE A 433 20.02 14.82 -13.59
CA PHE A 433 20.92 15.94 -13.85
C PHE A 433 22.33 15.49 -14.23
N LYS A 434 22.82 14.40 -13.63
CA LYS A 434 24.13 13.83 -13.99
C LYS A 434 24.14 13.35 -15.44
N GLU A 435 23.10 12.65 -15.89
CA GLU A 435 23.02 12.15 -17.27
C GLU A 435 22.79 13.29 -18.27
N TYR A 436 21.89 14.23 -17.97
CA TYR A 436 21.71 15.45 -18.78
C TYR A 436 23.02 16.22 -18.97
N ARG A 437 23.83 16.35 -17.91
CA ARG A 437 25.15 17.02 -18.01
C ARG A 437 26.11 16.27 -18.92
N LYS A 438 26.11 14.94 -18.92
CA LYS A 438 26.96 14.16 -19.83
C LYS A 438 26.54 14.36 -21.28
N GLU A 439 25.24 14.34 -21.55
CA GLU A 439 24.67 14.61 -22.87
C GLU A 439 25.07 16.01 -23.36
N TYR A 440 24.84 17.04 -22.53
CA TYR A 440 25.24 18.41 -22.83
C TYR A 440 26.75 18.54 -23.10
N MET A 441 27.60 17.90 -22.28
CA MET A 441 29.05 17.93 -22.47
C MET A 441 29.48 17.24 -23.76
N ARG A 442 28.80 16.15 -24.16
CA ARG A 442 29.06 15.44 -25.41
C ARG A 442 28.68 16.30 -26.62
N ASP A 443 27.52 16.92 -26.59
CA ASP A 443 27.00 17.72 -27.71
C ASP A 443 27.78 19.02 -27.89
N HIS A 444 28.31 19.58 -26.79
CA HIS A 444 29.15 20.78 -26.79
C HIS A 444 30.65 20.49 -26.73
N PHE A 445 31.09 19.23 -26.85
CA PHE A 445 32.48 18.82 -26.62
C PHE A 445 33.45 19.63 -27.48
N PHE A 446 33.18 19.74 -28.78
CA PHE A 446 34.04 20.46 -29.71
C PHE A 446 34.15 21.95 -29.36
N SER A 447 33.02 22.61 -29.11
CA SER A 447 32.98 24.03 -28.74
C SER A 447 33.71 24.30 -27.42
N ILE A 448 33.55 23.42 -26.43
CA ILE A 448 34.24 23.51 -25.14
C ILE A 448 35.75 23.36 -25.35
N CYS A 449 36.20 22.36 -26.11
CA CYS A 449 37.62 22.19 -26.45
C CYS A 449 38.18 23.41 -27.18
N LEU A 450 37.44 23.98 -28.13
CA LEU A 450 37.86 25.16 -28.88
C LEU A 450 37.99 26.40 -27.98
N ILE A 451 37.05 26.61 -27.05
CA ILE A 451 37.13 27.68 -26.04
C ILE A 451 38.34 27.47 -25.12
N LEU A 452 38.59 26.24 -24.68
CA LEU A 452 39.74 25.93 -23.82
C LEU A 452 41.07 26.16 -24.53
N VAL A 453 41.22 25.71 -25.78
CA VAL A 453 42.41 25.97 -26.60
C VAL A 453 42.58 27.48 -26.82
N GLY A 454 41.49 28.18 -27.17
CA GLY A 454 41.49 29.63 -27.33
C GLY A 454 41.92 30.36 -26.05
N ALA A 455 41.42 29.93 -24.89
CA ALA A 455 41.80 30.47 -23.59
C ALA A 455 43.29 30.21 -23.26
N VAL A 456 43.81 29.03 -23.58
CA VAL A 456 45.24 28.72 -23.43
C VAL A 456 46.08 29.62 -24.33
N ILE A 457 45.69 29.81 -25.60
CA ILE A 457 46.41 30.69 -26.52
C ILE A 457 46.37 32.14 -26.01
N LEU A 458 45.20 32.59 -25.54
CA LEU A 458 45.00 33.93 -24.98
C LEU A 458 45.92 34.17 -23.78
N LEU A 459 45.91 33.26 -22.80
CA LEU A 459 46.69 33.35 -21.56
C LEU A 459 48.20 33.19 -21.79
N ARG A 460 48.60 32.28 -22.68
CA ARG A 460 50.01 31.93 -22.90
C ARG A 460 50.74 32.90 -23.82
N TYR A 461 50.06 33.41 -24.85
CA TYR A 461 50.71 34.17 -25.92
C TYR A 461 50.20 35.59 -26.03
N LEU A 462 48.88 35.79 -26.07
CA LEU A 462 48.27 37.09 -26.34
C LEU A 462 48.38 38.05 -25.15
N ILE A 463 48.02 37.63 -23.93
CA ILE A 463 48.09 38.45 -22.73
C ILE A 463 49.54 38.90 -22.44
N PRO A 464 50.56 38.01 -22.44
CA PRO A 464 51.95 38.41 -22.27
C PRO A 464 52.46 39.31 -23.39
N TRP A 465 52.03 39.10 -24.64
CA TRP A 465 52.41 39.94 -25.77
C TRP A 465 51.85 41.36 -25.66
N VAL A 466 50.57 41.51 -25.31
CA VAL A 466 49.93 42.81 -25.03
C VAL A 466 50.61 43.50 -23.84
N TRP A 467 50.92 42.76 -22.77
CA TRP A 467 51.67 43.28 -21.63
C TRP A 467 53.05 43.82 -22.03
N ARG A 468 53.78 43.13 -22.90
CA ARG A 468 55.07 43.63 -23.44
C ARG A 468 54.90 44.91 -24.25
N LEU A 469 53.83 45.03 -25.05
CA LEU A 469 53.55 46.24 -25.82
C LEU A 469 53.19 47.44 -24.93
N VAL A 470 52.38 47.23 -23.90
CA VAL A 470 52.02 48.26 -22.91
C VAL A 470 53.24 48.67 -22.10
N ALA A 471 54.06 47.72 -21.63
CA ALA A 471 55.30 48.01 -20.91
C ALA A 471 56.29 48.83 -21.77
N ARG A 472 56.38 48.56 -23.08
CA ARG A 472 57.19 49.36 -24.02
C ARG A 472 56.68 50.81 -24.13
N ARG A 473 55.37 51.03 -24.22
CA ARG A 473 54.76 52.38 -24.24
C ARG A 473 54.95 53.17 -22.94
N ILE A 474 54.98 52.49 -21.80
CA ILE A 474 55.25 53.12 -20.50
C ILE A 474 56.74 53.49 -20.36
N ARG A 475 57.65 52.66 -20.89
CA ARG A 475 59.10 52.92 -20.85
C ARG A 475 59.53 54.13 -21.71
N THR A 476 58.82 54.42 -22.79
CA THR A 476 59.04 55.61 -23.65
C THR A 476 58.56 56.93 -23.03
N LYS A 477 57.90 56.92 -21.86
CA LYS A 477 57.41 58.13 -21.15
C LYS A 477 58.24 58.54 -19.92
N ARG A 478 59.43 57.96 -19.70
CA ARG A 478 60.37 58.48 -18.67
C ARG A 478 61.34 59.49 -19.31
N PRO A 479 61.44 60.74 -18.81
CA PRO A 479 62.42 61.71 -19.32
C PRO A 479 63.84 61.34 -18.86
N ASN A 480 64.81 61.49 -19.77
CA ASN A 480 66.25 61.41 -19.49
C ASN A 480 66.62 62.44 -18.41
N ARG A 481 67.00 61.99 -17.21
CA ARG A 481 67.83 62.80 -16.31
C ARG A 481 69.27 62.68 -16.79
N GLY A 482 69.78 63.73 -17.44
CA GLY A 482 71.18 63.87 -17.79
C GLY A 482 72.07 63.92 -16.54
N VAL A 483 73.15 63.16 -16.57
CA VAL A 483 74.28 63.24 -15.64
C VAL A 483 75.14 64.44 -16.09
N GLN A 484 75.30 65.45 -15.23
CA GLN A 484 76.33 66.48 -15.39
C GLN A 484 77.68 65.93 -14.91
N GLN A 485 78.69 65.97 -15.78
CA GLN A 485 80.11 65.92 -15.43
C GLN A 485 80.75 67.29 -15.65
N GLY A 486 81.72 67.62 -14.79
CA GLY A 486 82.70 68.71 -14.91
C GLY A 486 82.40 69.86 -13.95
N GLY A 487 83.21 70.22 -12.97
CA GLY A 487 84.64 70.00 -12.75
C GLY A 487 85.28 71.36 -12.42
N GLY A 488 86.10 71.44 -11.36
CA GLY A 488 86.88 72.64 -11.09
C GLY A 488 87.46 72.74 -9.67
N ILE A 489 88.76 72.46 -9.54
CA ILE A 489 89.65 73.04 -8.52
C ILE A 489 90.25 74.32 -9.17
N PRO A 490 90.47 75.42 -8.44
CA PRO A 490 91.88 75.78 -8.15
C PRO A 490 92.14 76.55 -6.83
N GLN A 491 93.40 76.38 -6.38
CA GLN A 491 94.23 77.09 -5.38
C GLN A 491 93.94 76.89 -3.90
#